data_AF-A0A933G262-F1
#
_entry.id   AF-A0A933G262-F1
#
_cell.length_a   1.000
_cell.length_b   1.000
_cell.length_c   1.000
_cell.angle_alpha   90.00
_cell.angle_beta   90.00
_cell.angle_gamma   90.00
#
_symmetry.space_group_name_H-M   'P 1'
#
loop_
_entity.id
_entity.type
_entity.pdbx_description
1 polymer ?
#
loop_
_entity_poly.entity_id
_entity_poly.type
_entity_poly.pdbx_seq_one_letter_code
_entity_poly.pdbx_strand_id
1 'polypeptide(L)'
;MARGCAVDLLQQLETPPTPTRLPSTTTTPSRTPTNTASPTPSHTPTPTPAGLRGDATCDGVANSVDSLYILQFYAALLRALPCPQNADVNRDGVIDARDSLLILQLDAGLIRALPAGAAGVAWRSRLVAAW
;
A
#
# COMPACT_ATOMS: atom_id res chain seq x y z
N MET A 1 12.00 -40.89 47.06
CA MET A 1 11.16 -40.29 48.12
C MET A 1 10.22 -39.29 47.46
N ALA A 2 8.94 -39.41 47.77
CA ALA A 2 7.81 -38.72 47.14
C ALA A 2 7.45 -37.42 47.85
N ARG A 3 6.73 -36.54 47.12
CA ARG A 3 5.61 -35.64 47.49
C ARG A 3 5.57 -34.48 46.48
N GLY A 4 4.57 -34.25 45.63
CA GLY A 4 3.16 -34.64 45.64
C GLY A 4 2.27 -33.44 46.01
N CYS A 5 1.45 -32.98 45.08
CA CYS A 5 0.13 -32.33 45.19
C CYS A 5 -0.25 -31.87 43.77
N ALA A 6 -0.75 -32.73 42.87
CA ALA A 6 -2.08 -33.36 42.92
C ALA A 6 -3.18 -32.32 43.14
N VAL A 7 -3.66 -31.74 42.02
CA VAL A 7 -5.05 -31.30 41.93
C VAL A 7 -5.87 -32.51 41.46
N ASP A 8 -6.24 -33.30 42.46
CA ASP A 8 -7.49 -34.05 42.57
C ASP A 8 -8.67 -33.23 41.99
N LEU A 9 -9.77 -33.74 41.43
CA LEU A 9 -10.31 -35.08 41.28
C LEU A 9 -11.66 -34.93 40.54
N LEU A 10 -11.95 -35.82 39.59
CA LEU A 10 -13.28 -36.26 39.10
C LEU A 10 -14.16 -35.39 38.17
N GLN A 11 -14.51 -36.04 37.05
CA GLN A 11 -15.71 -35.90 36.19
C GLN A 11 -15.72 -34.67 35.27
N GLN A 12 -15.74 -34.80 33.94
CA GLN A 12 -16.60 -35.68 33.16
C GLN A 12 -15.95 -36.19 31.84
N LEU A 13 -16.21 -37.47 31.53
CA LEU A 13 -15.99 -38.08 30.22
C LEU A 13 -17.27 -37.86 29.40
N GLU A 14 -17.42 -36.72 28.70
CA GLU A 14 -18.54 -36.56 27.77
C GLU A 14 -18.31 -37.37 26.49
N THR A 15 -19.19 -38.35 26.27
CA THR A 15 -19.30 -39.17 25.07
C THR A 15 -19.71 -38.36 23.84
N PRO A 16 -19.27 -38.75 22.63
CA PRO A 16 -19.70 -38.11 21.39
C PRO A 16 -21.20 -38.35 21.13
N PRO A 17 -21.97 -37.35 20.68
CA PRO A 17 -23.39 -37.53 20.40
C PRO A 17 -23.62 -38.25 19.06
N THR A 18 -24.56 -39.21 19.06
CA THR A 18 -25.11 -39.92 17.90
C THR A 18 -25.80 -38.96 16.91
N PRO A 19 -25.56 -39.04 15.59
CA PRO A 19 -26.38 -38.30 14.62
C PRO A 19 -27.67 -39.06 14.30
N THR A 20 -28.81 -38.56 14.80
CA THR A 20 -30.15 -38.98 14.35
C THR A 20 -30.62 -38.05 13.24
N ARG A 21 -30.84 -38.56 12.02
CA ARG A 21 -31.35 -37.81 10.86
C ARG A 21 -32.75 -38.27 10.46
N LEU A 22 -33.75 -37.38 10.52
CA LEU A 22 -34.89 -37.16 9.56
C LEU A 22 -36.01 -36.29 10.23
N PRO A 23 -36.99 -35.70 9.50
CA PRO A 23 -37.07 -35.25 8.11
C PRO A 23 -37.26 -33.72 7.96
N SER A 24 -37.25 -33.27 6.70
CA SER A 24 -37.48 -31.91 6.20
C SER A 24 -38.83 -31.31 6.61
N THR A 25 -38.82 -30.05 7.05
CA THR A 25 -39.99 -29.15 7.03
C THR A 25 -39.65 -27.85 6.30
N THR A 26 -40.19 -27.76 5.08
CA THR A 26 -40.76 -26.59 4.38
C THR A 26 -40.16 -25.21 4.66
N THR A 27 -39.52 -24.63 3.64
CA THR A 27 -39.08 -23.24 3.58
C THR A 27 -40.25 -22.26 3.43
N THR A 28 -40.45 -21.38 4.41
CA THR A 28 -41.26 -20.16 4.28
C THR A 28 -40.33 -18.97 4.10
N PRO A 29 -40.36 -18.22 2.98
CA PRO A 29 -39.58 -17.00 2.86
C PRO A 29 -40.27 -15.88 3.64
N SER A 30 -39.79 -15.59 4.85
CA SER A 30 -40.15 -14.37 5.58
C SER A 30 -39.23 -13.24 5.10
N ARG A 31 -39.79 -12.24 4.42
CA ARG A 31 -39.03 -11.07 3.96
C ARG A 31 -38.59 -10.25 5.16
N THR A 32 -37.31 -10.31 5.51
CA THR A 32 -36.69 -9.41 6.49
C THR A 32 -36.62 -8.00 5.90
N PRO A 33 -37.17 -6.96 6.54
CA PRO A 33 -36.93 -5.58 6.11
C PRO A 33 -35.44 -5.27 6.30
N THR A 34 -34.78 -4.90 5.20
CA THR A 34 -33.38 -4.51 5.19
C THR A 34 -33.26 -3.13 5.85
N ASN A 35 -32.54 -3.04 6.97
CA ASN A 35 -32.14 -1.75 7.52
C ASN A 35 -31.15 -1.10 6.54
N THR A 36 -31.62 -0.07 5.83
CA THR A 36 -30.80 0.74 4.92
C THR A 36 -29.77 1.50 5.75
N ALA A 37 -28.48 1.16 5.58
CA ALA A 37 -27.39 1.94 6.14
C ALA A 37 -27.43 3.38 5.58
N SER A 38 -27.50 4.36 6.47
CA SER A 38 -27.37 5.78 6.12
C SER A 38 -25.96 6.04 5.56
N PRO A 39 -25.80 6.78 4.45
CA PRO A 39 -24.48 7.04 3.89
C PRO A 39 -23.63 7.85 4.87
N THR A 40 -22.49 7.27 5.27
CA THR A 40 -21.42 8.00 5.97
C THR A 40 -21.02 9.19 5.09
N PRO A 41 -20.92 10.43 5.62
CA PRO A 41 -20.41 11.55 4.84
C PRO A 41 -19.00 11.19 4.35
N SER A 42 -18.87 11.02 3.03
CA SER A 42 -17.59 10.83 2.38
C SER A 42 -16.81 12.13 2.56
N HIS A 43 -15.76 12.09 3.39
CA HIS A 43 -14.79 13.17 3.44
C HIS A 43 -14.19 13.31 2.04
N THR A 44 -14.58 14.35 1.31
CA THR A 44 -13.86 14.76 0.10
C THR A 44 -12.44 15.09 0.54
N PRO A 45 -11.40 14.35 0.08
CA PRO A 45 -10.04 14.70 0.42
C PRO A 45 -9.81 16.14 -0.02
N THR A 46 -9.51 17.02 0.92
CA THR A 46 -9.04 18.36 0.60
C THR A 46 -7.83 18.20 -0.30
N PRO A 47 -7.77 18.83 -1.49
CA PRO A 47 -6.60 18.75 -2.33
C PRO A 47 -5.41 19.24 -1.52
N THR A 48 -4.50 18.33 -1.18
CA THR A 48 -3.21 18.70 -0.61
C THR A 48 -2.55 19.63 -1.63
N PRO A 49 -2.06 20.81 -1.23
CA PRO A 49 -1.29 21.67 -2.12
C PRO A 49 -0.25 20.81 -2.84
N ALA A 50 -0.24 20.85 -4.17
CA ALA A 50 0.73 20.09 -4.94
C ALA A 50 2.12 20.64 -4.58
N GLY A 51 2.91 19.85 -3.84
CA GLY A 51 4.28 20.19 -3.52
C GLY A 51 5.14 20.29 -4.77
N LEU A 52 6.36 20.84 -4.62
CA LEU A 52 7.31 20.90 -5.73
C LEU A 52 7.66 19.47 -6.16
N ARG A 53 7.38 19.12 -7.42
CA ARG A 53 7.70 17.79 -7.93
C ARG A 53 9.21 17.57 -7.88
N GLY A 54 9.64 16.48 -7.25
CA GLY A 54 11.04 16.18 -6.97
C GLY A 54 11.53 16.63 -5.59
N ASP A 55 10.77 17.43 -4.85
CA ASP A 55 11.06 17.79 -3.45
C ASP A 55 10.50 16.72 -2.51
N ALA A 56 11.25 15.63 -2.34
CA ALA A 56 10.89 14.52 -1.47
C ALA A 56 11.08 14.85 0.01
N THR A 57 11.86 15.89 0.34
CA THR A 57 12.18 16.30 1.71
C THR A 57 11.26 17.40 2.27
N CYS A 58 10.41 18.00 1.44
CA CYS A 58 9.58 19.15 1.74
C CYS A 58 10.38 20.43 2.08
N ASP A 59 11.62 20.57 1.58
CA ASP A 59 12.47 21.73 1.88
C ASP A 59 12.28 22.90 0.91
N GLY A 60 11.42 22.72 -0.11
CA GLY A 60 11.10 23.71 -1.13
C GLY A 60 12.04 23.69 -2.34
N VAL A 61 13.01 22.77 -2.40
CA VAL A 61 13.95 22.61 -3.50
C VAL A 61 13.92 21.16 -3.98
N ALA A 62 14.12 20.94 -5.28
CA ALA A 62 14.28 19.60 -5.84
C ALA A 62 15.74 19.41 -6.26
N ASN A 63 16.53 18.71 -5.47
CA ASN A 63 17.98 18.55 -5.67
C ASN A 63 18.49 17.15 -5.28
N SER A 64 19.82 16.99 -5.24
CA SER A 64 20.49 15.73 -4.88
C SER A 64 20.17 15.20 -3.47
N VAL A 65 19.73 16.04 -2.53
CA VAL A 65 19.28 15.60 -1.18
C VAL A 65 17.98 14.80 -1.28
N ASP A 66 17.00 15.25 -2.08
CA ASP A 66 15.76 14.51 -2.33
C ASP A 66 16.03 13.16 -2.98
N SER A 67 16.97 13.16 -3.93
CA SER A 67 17.43 11.95 -4.61
C SER A 67 18.00 10.92 -3.64
N LEU A 68 18.79 11.36 -2.66
CA LEU A 68 19.35 10.51 -1.61
C LEU A 68 18.26 9.95 -0.69
N TYR A 69 17.25 10.76 -0.34
CA TYR A 69 16.12 10.31 0.48
C TYR A 69 15.32 9.22 -0.23
N ILE A 70 15.03 9.38 -1.51
CA ILE A 70 14.35 8.36 -2.33
C ILE A 70 15.14 7.05 -2.36
N LEU A 71 16.46 7.11 -2.56
CA LEU A 71 17.29 5.90 -2.57
C LEU A 71 17.31 5.19 -1.21
N GLN A 72 17.41 5.94 -0.11
CA GLN A 72 17.35 5.37 1.23
C GLN A 72 15.98 4.77 1.53
N PHE A 73 14.90 5.41 1.10
CA PHE A 73 13.54 4.88 1.23
C PHE A 73 13.38 3.58 0.43
N TYR A 74 13.79 3.57 -0.84
CA TYR A 74 13.74 2.37 -1.69
C TYR A 74 14.59 1.22 -1.14
N ALA A 75 15.74 1.53 -0.54
CA ALA A 75 16.61 0.56 0.14
C ALA A 75 16.14 0.16 1.55
N ALA A 76 14.96 0.63 2.00
CA ALA A 76 14.42 0.42 3.34
C ALA A 76 15.32 0.91 4.49
N LEU A 77 16.24 1.83 4.22
CA LEU A 77 17.02 2.56 5.23
C LEU A 77 16.19 3.67 5.87
N LEU A 78 15.25 4.24 5.11
CA LEU A 78 14.20 5.12 5.62
C LEU A 78 12.84 4.42 5.55
N ARG A 79 12.06 4.56 6.61
CA ARG A 79 10.69 3.99 6.69
C ARG A 79 9.67 4.79 5.89
N ALA A 80 9.91 6.09 5.68
CA ALA A 80 9.04 7.00 4.98
C ALA A 80 9.83 8.20 4.45
N LEU A 81 9.32 8.82 3.39
CA LEU A 81 9.76 10.13 2.93
C LEU A 81 8.95 11.23 3.63
N PRO A 82 9.51 12.44 3.83
CA PRO A 82 8.75 13.60 4.29
C PRO A 82 7.60 13.98 3.34
N CYS A 83 7.88 14.05 2.04
CA CYS A 83 6.93 14.38 0.98
C CYS A 83 6.86 13.27 -0.09
N PRO A 84 6.30 12.08 0.22
CA PRO A 84 6.23 10.97 -0.73
C PRO A 84 5.41 11.30 -1.99
N GLN A 85 4.47 12.24 -1.90
CA GLN A 85 3.63 12.68 -3.02
C GLN A 85 4.43 13.41 -4.11
N ASN A 86 5.61 13.93 -3.78
CA ASN A 86 6.48 14.64 -4.70
C ASN A 86 7.57 13.73 -5.31
N ALA A 87 7.73 12.51 -4.79
CA ALA A 87 8.86 11.64 -5.07
C ALA A 87 8.73 10.82 -6.36
N ASP A 88 7.51 10.45 -6.77
CA ASP A 88 7.26 9.79 -8.06
C ASP A 88 7.34 10.83 -9.20
N VAL A 89 8.57 11.13 -9.62
CA VAL A 89 8.86 12.14 -10.64
C VAL A 89 8.75 11.60 -12.05
N ASN A 90 8.61 10.29 -12.23
CA ASN A 90 8.37 9.69 -13.52
C ASN A 90 6.87 9.36 -13.76
N ARG A 91 6.03 9.46 -12.71
CA ARG A 91 4.59 9.17 -12.68
C ARG A 91 4.23 7.76 -13.13
N ASP A 92 5.04 6.77 -12.78
CA ASP A 92 4.75 5.35 -13.02
C ASP A 92 4.03 4.68 -11.83
N GLY A 93 3.79 5.43 -10.75
CA GLY A 93 3.09 4.98 -9.56
C GLY A 93 3.99 4.26 -8.55
N VAL A 94 5.29 4.19 -8.81
CA VAL A 94 6.30 3.57 -7.94
C VAL A 94 7.30 4.65 -7.54
N ILE A 95 7.76 4.63 -6.29
CA ILE A 95 8.87 5.48 -5.84
C ILE A 95 10.11 4.59 -5.78
N ASP A 96 11.01 4.73 -6.76
CA ASP A 96 12.22 3.91 -6.86
C ASP A 96 13.47 4.69 -7.33
N ALA A 97 14.54 3.96 -7.64
CA ALA A 97 15.80 4.55 -8.08
C ALA A 97 15.71 5.34 -9.40
N ARG A 98 14.69 5.13 -10.22
CA ARG A 98 14.47 5.88 -11.47
C ARG A 98 14.06 7.30 -11.19
N ASP A 99 13.24 7.50 -10.16
CA ASP A 99 12.84 8.84 -9.70
C ASP A 99 14.05 9.63 -9.20
N SER A 100 14.86 8.98 -8.36
CA SER A 100 16.12 9.54 -7.87
C SER A 100 17.05 9.94 -9.01
N LEU A 101 17.22 9.08 -10.02
CA LEU A 101 18.05 9.38 -11.18
C LEU A 101 17.56 10.62 -11.95
N LEU A 102 16.24 10.79 -12.11
CA LEU A 102 15.68 11.94 -12.81
C LEU A 102 15.89 13.25 -12.03
N ILE A 103 15.78 13.23 -10.70
CA ILE A 103 16.07 14.41 -9.87
C ILE A 103 17.57 14.74 -9.95
N LEU A 104 18.47 13.75 -9.89
CA LEU A 104 19.90 13.99 -10.08
C LEU A 104 20.23 14.58 -11.46
N GLN A 105 19.58 14.09 -12.52
CA GLN A 105 19.74 14.66 -13.86
C GLN A 105 19.24 16.11 -13.93
N LEU A 106 18.16 16.43 -13.23
CA LEU A 106 17.62 17.79 -13.14
C LEU A 106 18.60 18.72 -12.40
N ASP A 107 19.06 18.30 -11.22
CA ASP A 107 20.00 19.06 -10.37
C ASP A 107 21.33 19.31 -11.08
N ALA A 108 21.83 18.31 -11.81
CA ALA A 108 23.04 18.41 -12.62
C ALA A 108 22.86 19.21 -13.93
N GLY A 109 21.63 19.63 -14.27
CA GLY A 109 21.33 20.34 -15.52
C GLY A 109 21.41 19.47 -16.79
N LEU A 110 21.43 18.14 -16.64
CA LEU A 110 21.41 17.18 -17.77
C LEU A 110 20.05 17.14 -18.45
N ILE A 111 18.98 17.32 -17.68
CA ILE A 111 17.62 17.54 -18.19
C ILE A 111 17.10 18.89 -17.70
N ARG A 112 16.25 19.53 -18.51
CA ARG A 112 15.70 20.86 -18.19
C ARG A 112 14.41 20.81 -17.38
N ALA A 113 13.76 19.65 -17.35
CA ALA A 113 12.49 19.43 -16.65
C ALA A 113 12.26 17.93 -16.44
N LEU A 114 11.51 17.58 -15.40
CA LEU A 114 11.05 16.22 -15.13
C LEU A 114 10.02 15.77 -16.19
N PRO A 115 10.02 14.48 -16.59
CA PRO A 115 9.10 13.98 -17.60
C PRO A 115 7.64 14.11 -17.16
N ALA A 116 6.72 14.44 -18.06
CA ALA A 116 5.30 14.61 -17.73
C ALA A 116 4.59 13.34 -17.24
N GLY A 117 5.27 12.19 -17.33
CA GLY A 117 4.73 10.86 -17.09
C GLY A 117 4.47 10.14 -18.41
N ALA A 118 4.88 8.87 -18.50
CA ALA A 118 4.50 8.04 -19.63
C ALA A 118 3.10 7.49 -19.36
N ALA A 119 2.09 8.05 -20.02
CA ALA A 119 0.88 7.29 -20.30
C ALA A 119 1.26 6.10 -21.20
N GLY A 120 1.67 4.98 -20.59
CA GLY A 120 1.72 3.67 -21.23
C GLY A 120 2.60 3.52 -22.48
N VAL A 121 3.75 4.18 -22.59
CA VAL A 121 4.73 3.83 -23.64
C VAL A 121 6.01 3.30 -23.02
N ALA A 122 6.19 2.00 -23.21
CA ALA A 122 7.37 1.25 -22.85
C ALA A 122 8.65 1.95 -23.34
N TRP A 123 9.51 2.35 -22.40
CA TRP A 123 10.90 2.77 -22.66
C TRP A 123 11.80 1.64 -23.19
N ARG A 124 11.20 0.50 -23.54
CA ARG A 124 11.82 -0.60 -24.26
C ARG A 124 11.08 -0.77 -25.58
N SER A 125 11.51 -0.08 -26.64
CA SER A 125 11.41 -0.52 -28.05
C SER A 125 11.77 0.62 -29.02
N ARG A 126 13.01 1.14 -28.99
CA ARG A 126 13.61 1.81 -30.16
C ARG A 126 15.10 1.49 -30.30
N LEU A 127 15.44 0.23 -30.16
CA LEU A 127 16.65 -0.41 -30.68
C LEU A 127 16.18 -1.85 -30.94
N VAL A 128 15.74 -2.26 -32.13
CA VAL A 128 16.54 -2.55 -33.33
C VAL A 128 15.62 -2.43 -34.57
N ALA A 129 15.86 -1.44 -35.42
CA ALA A 129 15.46 -1.43 -36.84
C ALA A 129 16.01 -0.18 -37.53
N ALA A 130 17.32 -0.14 -37.74
CA ALA A 130 17.98 0.54 -38.85
C ALA A 130 19.49 0.36 -38.70
N TRP A 131 20.08 -0.20 -39.76
CA TRP A 131 21.47 -0.65 -39.96
C TRP A 131 21.78 -2.04 -39.40
#